data_AF-A0AA36DKG7-F1
#
_entry.id   AF-A0AA36DKG7-F1
#
_cell.length_a   1.000
_cell.length_b   1.000
_cell.length_c   1.000
_cell.angle_alpha   90.00
_cell.angle_beta   90.00
_cell.angle_gamma   90.00
#
_symmetry.space_group_name_H-M   'P 1'
#
loop_
_entity.id
_entity.type
_entity.pdbx_description
1 polymer ?
#
loop_
_entity_poly.entity_id
_entity_poly.type
_entity_poly.pdbx_seq_one_letter_code
_entity_poly.pdbx_strand_id
1 'polypeptide(L)'
;MASAQRTRLHMPPDAVYIPLPTGVIEKFTRTDWEVAQGNIPHDVYMIVTPKVRQEARNHFACPTLEGAEVENQGGSGTRGAHWEKRVFENEAMSGVATQVYAVSRLTLALFEDSGWYQVNYETEEDDCLLHSKAEDMSWGKGLGCDFAKKSCLTWMRSRQDPYPFCTQEFDVRCSEDRKSKVICNLVSPKFARIAIDYNYNVPSLYTDMNGGEIVGLGQEELADYCPYYRVFDEVPKEATDDSHCTYAGNMYYNNYSLEVSFTPLIFQR
;
A
#
# COMPACT_ATOMS: atom_id res chain seq x y z
N MET A 1 -39.09 8.39 2.59
CA MET A 1 -38.09 9.47 2.77
C MET A 1 -37.05 8.95 3.75
N ALA A 2 -35.92 8.45 3.25
CA ALA A 2 -34.91 7.79 4.09
C ALA A 2 -34.05 8.85 4.79
N SER A 3 -34.04 8.80 6.13
CA SER A 3 -33.22 9.64 6.98
C SER A 3 -31.78 9.12 6.97
N ALA A 4 -30.84 9.92 6.46
CA ALA A 4 -29.42 9.62 6.51
C ALA A 4 -28.91 9.81 7.95
N GLN A 5 -28.66 8.71 8.66
CA GLN A 5 -28.02 8.74 9.97
C GLN A 5 -26.54 9.08 9.80
N ARG A 6 -26.14 10.27 10.27
CA ARG A 6 -24.75 10.73 10.36
C ARG A 6 -23.94 9.80 11.24
N THR A 7 -23.01 9.05 10.65
CA THR A 7 -22.05 8.22 11.38
C THR A 7 -20.84 9.08 11.77
N ARG A 8 -20.59 9.21 13.08
CA ARG A 8 -19.48 9.99 13.66
C ARG A 8 -18.20 9.15 13.64
N LEU A 9 -17.09 9.77 13.24
CA LEU A 9 -15.76 9.33 13.66
C LEU A 9 -15.66 9.45 15.18
N HIS A 10 -15.21 8.40 15.87
CA HIS A 10 -14.87 8.49 17.29
C HIS A 10 -13.52 9.21 17.40
N MET A 11 -13.56 10.54 17.42
CA MET A 11 -12.38 11.38 17.62
C MET A 11 -12.24 11.76 19.10
N PRO A 12 -11.00 11.94 19.60
CA PRO A 12 -10.73 12.38 20.97
C PRO A 12 -11.44 13.71 21.30
N PRO A 13 -11.72 13.97 22.59
CA PRO A 13 -12.61 15.05 23.05
C PRO A 13 -12.19 16.48 22.67
N ASP A 14 -10.96 16.68 22.18
CA ASP A 14 -10.42 17.98 21.77
C ASP A 14 -10.35 18.17 20.23
N ALA A 15 -10.87 17.22 19.45
CA ALA A 15 -10.88 17.31 18.00
C ALA A 15 -11.97 18.28 17.50
N VAL A 16 -11.55 19.35 16.80
CA VAL A 16 -12.44 20.25 16.08
C VAL A 16 -13.26 19.44 15.08
N TYR A 17 -14.59 19.47 15.21
CA TYR A 17 -15.51 18.85 14.26
C TYR A 17 -15.43 19.60 12.92
N ILE A 18 -14.61 19.09 12.00
CA ILE A 18 -14.62 19.52 10.61
C ILE A 18 -15.63 18.61 9.90
N PRO A 19 -16.83 19.09 9.54
CA PRO A 19 -17.75 18.30 8.75
C PRO A 19 -17.08 17.93 7.42
N LEU A 20 -17.04 16.65 7.09
CA LEU A 20 -16.52 16.18 5.81
C LEU A 20 -17.36 16.81 4.69
N PRO A 21 -16.75 17.55 3.74
CA PRO A 21 -17.50 18.14 2.65
C PRO A 21 -18.08 17.03 1.79
N THR A 22 -19.42 16.96 1.71
CA THR A 22 -20.13 15.96 0.90
C THR A 22 -19.66 16.01 -0.55
N GLY A 23 -19.38 14.86 -1.15
CA GLY A 23 -18.85 14.76 -2.51
C GLY A 23 -17.35 15.05 -2.64
N VAL A 24 -16.66 15.36 -1.54
CA VAL A 24 -15.19 15.44 -1.49
C VAL A 24 -14.64 14.28 -0.68
N ILE A 25 -15.02 14.15 0.59
CA ILE A 25 -14.62 13.02 1.45
C ILE A 25 -15.85 12.28 1.93
N GLU A 26 -15.87 10.96 1.75
CA GLU A 26 -16.95 10.09 2.20
C GLU A 26 -16.41 8.90 3.01
N LYS A 27 -17.23 8.43 3.95
CA LYS A 27 -16.95 7.22 4.74
C LYS A 27 -17.61 6.02 4.08
N PHE A 28 -16.84 4.94 3.94
CA PHE A 28 -17.33 3.63 3.52
C PHE A 28 -17.01 2.60 4.62
N THR A 29 -17.94 1.68 4.88
CA THR A 29 -17.68 0.57 5.81
C THR A 29 -17.47 -0.71 5.00
N ARG A 30 -16.28 -1.30 5.09
CA ARG A 30 -15.97 -2.64 4.58
C ARG A 30 -16.53 -3.64 5.57
N THR A 31 -17.45 -4.50 5.15
CA THR A 31 -18.10 -5.49 6.03
C THR A 31 -17.38 -6.84 6.05
N ASP A 32 -16.43 -7.02 5.14
CA ASP A 32 -15.67 -8.23 4.90
C ASP A 32 -14.16 -8.04 5.18
N TRP A 33 -13.82 -7.13 6.09
CA TRP A 33 -12.43 -6.92 6.51
C TRP A 33 -11.95 -8.10 7.35
N GLU A 34 -11.14 -8.97 6.76
CA GLU A 34 -10.66 -10.19 7.43
C GLU A 34 -9.55 -9.87 8.42
N VAL A 35 -9.72 -10.31 9.66
CA VAL A 35 -8.70 -10.35 10.72
C VAL A 35 -8.62 -11.77 11.26
N ALA A 36 -7.68 -12.03 12.19
CA ALA A 36 -7.43 -13.33 12.79
C ALA A 36 -8.70 -13.96 13.42
N GLN A 37 -9.61 -13.13 13.92
CA GLN A 37 -10.85 -13.56 14.59
C GLN A 37 -12.06 -13.65 13.64
N GLY A 38 -11.86 -13.47 12.33
CA GLY A 38 -12.91 -13.47 11.31
C GLY A 38 -13.11 -12.09 10.69
N ASN A 39 -14.29 -11.85 10.10
CA ASN A 39 -14.58 -10.61 9.40
C ASN A 39 -15.17 -9.58 10.37
N ILE A 40 -14.66 -8.36 10.31
CA ILE A 40 -15.16 -7.22 11.09
C ILE A 40 -15.60 -6.06 10.18
N PRO A 41 -16.49 -5.18 10.65
CA PRO A 41 -16.68 -3.88 10.02
C PRO A 41 -15.41 -3.03 10.15
N HIS A 42 -14.94 -2.45 9.05
CA HIS A 42 -13.80 -1.54 9.03
C HIS A 42 -14.17 -0.28 8.26
N ASP A 43 -14.01 0.88 8.89
CA ASP A 43 -14.36 2.16 8.29
C ASP A 43 -13.16 2.77 7.56
N VAL A 44 -13.36 3.11 6.30
CA VAL A 44 -12.37 3.80 5.46
C VAL A 44 -12.92 5.16 5.02
N TYR A 45 -12.03 6.13 4.88
CA TYR A 45 -12.34 7.48 4.40
C TYR A 45 -11.73 7.64 3.03
N MET A 46 -12.50 8.14 2.07
CA MET A 46 -12.02 8.26 0.69
C MET A 46 -12.26 9.66 0.15
N ILE A 47 -11.29 10.19 -0.58
CA ILE A 47 -11.53 11.31 -1.50
C ILE A 47 -12.25 10.75 -2.72
N VAL A 48 -13.45 11.28 -2.98
CA VAL A 48 -14.39 10.75 -3.99
C VAL A 48 -14.62 11.71 -5.16
N THR A 49 -13.77 12.73 -5.29
CA THR A 49 -13.83 13.70 -6.38
C THR A 49 -13.61 13.02 -7.74
N PRO A 50 -14.13 13.58 -8.85
CA PRO A 50 -14.23 12.87 -10.12
C PRO A 50 -12.90 12.34 -10.67
N LYS A 51 -11.83 13.15 -10.69
CA LYS A 51 -10.51 12.74 -11.21
C LYS A 51 -9.81 11.80 -10.25
N VAL A 52 -9.85 12.07 -8.95
CA VAL A 52 -9.25 11.18 -7.94
C VAL A 52 -9.85 9.78 -8.01
N ARG A 53 -11.19 9.68 -8.09
CA ARG A 53 -11.87 8.40 -8.27
C ARG A 53 -11.46 7.72 -9.59
N GLN A 54 -11.36 8.47 -10.68
CA GLN A 54 -10.96 7.92 -11.98
C GLN A 54 -9.54 7.35 -11.93
N GLU A 55 -8.57 8.12 -11.44
CA GLU A 55 -7.17 7.69 -11.37
C GLU A 55 -6.98 6.55 -10.37
N ALA A 56 -7.67 6.54 -9.22
CA ALA A 56 -7.64 5.40 -8.29
C ALA A 56 -8.17 4.11 -8.95
N ARG A 57 -9.28 4.18 -9.70
CA ARG A 57 -9.83 3.03 -10.43
C ARG A 57 -8.87 2.51 -11.50
N ASN A 58 -8.24 3.43 -12.23
CA ASN A 58 -7.26 3.09 -13.26
C ASN A 58 -6.03 2.44 -12.64
N HIS A 59 -5.51 3.04 -11.56
CA HIS A 59 -4.33 2.58 -10.83
C HIS A 59 -4.49 1.14 -10.37
N PHE A 60 -5.54 0.83 -9.61
CA PHE A 60 -5.76 -0.54 -9.11
C PHE A 60 -6.41 -1.48 -10.13
N ALA A 61 -6.80 -1.02 -11.32
CA ALA A 61 -7.68 -1.75 -12.23
C ALA A 61 -8.98 -2.25 -11.54
N CYS A 62 -9.59 -1.39 -10.72
CA CYS A 62 -10.81 -1.70 -9.97
C CYS A 62 -11.96 -0.73 -10.32
N PRO A 63 -12.84 -1.03 -11.29
CA PRO A 63 -13.90 -0.11 -11.75
C PRO A 63 -14.93 0.26 -10.68
N THR A 64 -15.07 -0.55 -9.63
CA THR A 64 -16.03 -0.38 -8.54
C THR A 64 -15.46 0.34 -7.32
N LEU A 65 -14.21 0.81 -7.39
CA LEU A 65 -13.60 1.58 -6.31
C LEU A 65 -14.31 2.94 -6.16
N GLU A 66 -14.59 3.33 -4.92
CA GLU A 66 -15.42 4.49 -4.61
C GLU A 66 -14.65 5.82 -4.66
N GLY A 67 -13.34 5.77 -4.43
CA GLY A 67 -12.43 6.91 -4.40
C GLY A 67 -11.00 6.47 -4.05
N ALA A 68 -10.20 7.39 -3.52
CA ALA A 68 -8.86 7.12 -3.02
C ALA A 68 -8.85 7.21 -1.49
N GLU A 69 -8.36 6.16 -0.84
CA GLU A 69 -8.35 6.04 0.63
C GLU A 69 -7.38 7.03 1.29
N VAL A 70 -7.82 7.59 2.42
CA VAL A 70 -7.13 8.59 3.21
C VAL A 70 -6.77 7.99 4.55
N GLU A 71 -5.56 8.28 5.00
CA GLU A 71 -4.96 7.81 6.24
C GLU A 71 -5.89 7.99 7.45
N ASN A 72 -6.16 6.89 8.16
CA ASN A 72 -7.06 6.85 9.32
C ASN A 72 -6.30 6.66 10.66
N GLN A 73 -5.00 6.36 10.63
CA GLN A 73 -4.10 6.22 11.76
C GLN A 73 -3.16 7.42 11.93
N GLY A 74 -2.19 7.31 12.83
CA GLY A 74 -1.33 8.41 13.24
C GLY A 74 -2.04 9.49 14.05
N GLY A 75 -1.39 10.65 14.12
CA GLY A 75 -1.85 11.83 14.86
C GLY A 75 -2.69 12.79 14.02
N SER A 76 -3.05 13.93 14.61
CA SER A 76 -3.84 14.99 13.94
C SER A 76 -3.14 15.61 12.73
N GLY A 77 -1.81 15.50 12.65
CA GLY A 77 -1.04 15.94 11.49
C GLY A 77 -0.98 14.92 10.35
N THR A 78 -1.39 13.67 10.60
CA THR A 78 -1.29 12.58 9.63
C THR A 78 -2.67 12.18 9.11
N ARG A 79 -3.55 11.83 10.06
CA ARG A 79 -4.91 11.37 9.80
C ARG A 79 -5.71 12.39 9.01
N GLY A 80 -6.32 11.95 7.91
CA GLY A 80 -7.17 12.80 7.08
C GLY A 80 -6.42 13.77 6.17
N ALA A 81 -5.08 13.83 6.25
CA ALA A 81 -4.24 14.74 5.47
C ALA A 81 -3.35 14.02 4.44
N HIS A 82 -3.22 12.70 4.54
CA HIS A 82 -2.34 11.87 3.72
C HIS A 82 -3.11 10.72 3.07
N TRP A 83 -2.57 10.16 2.00
CA TRP A 83 -3.09 8.92 1.42
C TRP A 83 -2.83 7.74 2.35
N GLU A 84 -3.75 6.79 2.37
CA GLU A 84 -3.65 5.54 3.12
C GLU A 84 -2.42 4.74 2.67
N LYS A 85 -1.44 4.58 3.57
CA LYS A 85 -0.15 3.98 3.20
C LYS A 85 -0.28 2.50 2.86
N ARG A 86 -1.27 1.76 3.39
CA ARG A 86 -1.49 0.35 3.01
C ARG A 86 -1.69 0.18 1.50
N VAL A 87 -2.46 1.07 0.87
CA VAL A 87 -2.79 0.96 -0.56
C VAL A 87 -1.98 1.89 -1.47
N PHE A 88 -1.27 2.86 -0.89
CA PHE A 88 -0.48 3.86 -1.61
C PHE A 88 0.93 4.05 -0.99
N GLU A 89 1.63 2.95 -0.69
CA GLU A 89 2.84 2.97 0.14
C GLU A 89 3.90 3.99 -0.30
N ASN A 90 4.24 3.98 -1.59
CA ASN A 90 5.25 4.84 -2.20
C ASN A 90 4.68 6.10 -2.84
N GLU A 91 3.51 6.57 -2.39
CA GLU A 91 2.99 7.88 -2.79
C GLU A 91 3.67 8.98 -1.95
N ALA A 92 4.06 10.08 -2.60
CA ALA A 92 4.76 11.20 -1.97
C ALA A 92 3.97 11.89 -0.83
N MET A 93 2.65 11.77 -0.86
CA MET A 93 1.68 12.29 0.12
C MET A 93 1.17 11.20 1.08
N SER A 94 1.87 10.08 1.19
CA SER A 94 1.66 9.13 2.31
C SER A 94 2.17 9.72 3.64
N GLY A 95 1.60 9.30 4.76
CA GLY A 95 1.84 9.92 6.07
C GLY A 95 3.25 9.75 6.65
N VAL A 96 4.04 8.83 6.08
CA VAL A 96 5.45 8.60 6.41
C VAL A 96 6.20 8.38 5.11
N ALA A 97 7.22 9.23 4.89
CA ALA A 97 8.08 9.15 3.73
C ALA A 97 8.82 7.80 3.68
N THR A 98 8.92 7.26 2.47
CA THR A 98 9.70 6.07 2.13
C THR A 98 10.85 6.46 1.21
N GLN A 99 11.85 5.60 1.02
CA GLN A 99 13.06 5.92 0.26
C GLN A 99 12.79 6.16 -1.23
N VAL A 100 11.73 5.52 -1.76
CA VAL A 100 11.28 5.69 -3.14
C VAL A 100 9.85 6.17 -3.07
N TYR A 101 9.59 7.40 -3.52
CA TYR A 101 8.25 7.98 -3.57
C TYR A 101 7.93 8.48 -4.98
N ALA A 102 6.64 8.52 -5.29
CA ALA A 102 6.10 8.99 -6.56
C ALA A 102 5.09 10.11 -6.29
N VAL A 103 5.27 11.27 -6.93
CA VAL A 103 4.19 12.23 -7.17
C VAL A 103 3.33 11.66 -8.29
N SER A 104 2.38 10.83 -7.88
CA SER A 104 1.63 9.98 -8.79
C SER A 104 0.51 10.74 -9.51
N ARG A 105 -0.08 10.09 -10.53
CA ARG A 105 -1.33 10.58 -11.15
C ARG A 105 -2.45 10.82 -10.13
N LEU A 106 -2.43 10.13 -8.98
CA LEU A 106 -3.42 10.28 -7.92
C LEU A 106 -3.34 11.66 -7.25
N THR A 107 -2.13 12.06 -6.82
CA THR A 107 -1.90 13.38 -6.21
C THR A 107 -2.13 14.50 -7.21
N LEU A 108 -1.71 14.29 -8.46
CA LEU A 108 -2.00 15.22 -9.55
C LEU A 108 -3.52 15.37 -9.78
N ALA A 109 -4.29 14.29 -9.70
CA ALA A 109 -5.76 14.35 -9.76
C ALA A 109 -6.39 15.09 -8.60
N LEU A 110 -5.85 14.95 -7.39
CA LEU A 110 -6.29 15.76 -6.25
C LEU A 110 -6.04 17.25 -6.50
N PHE A 111 -4.88 17.60 -7.05
CA PHE A 111 -4.57 18.99 -7.41
C PHE A 111 -5.49 19.53 -8.51
N GLU A 112 -5.81 18.75 -9.53
CA GLU A 112 -6.76 19.14 -10.58
C GLU A 112 -8.17 19.35 -10.00
N ASP A 113 -8.68 18.38 -9.24
CA ASP A 113 -10.01 18.45 -8.63
C ASP A 113 -10.14 19.57 -7.57
N SER A 114 -9.04 20.02 -6.97
CA SER A 114 -9.04 21.15 -6.03
C SER A 114 -9.42 22.48 -6.69
N GLY A 115 -9.22 22.60 -8.02
CA GLY A 115 -9.38 23.83 -8.78
C GLY A 115 -8.30 24.88 -8.52
N TRP A 116 -7.28 24.59 -7.70
CA TRP A 116 -6.17 25.52 -7.43
C TRP A 116 -5.04 25.41 -8.46
N TYR A 117 -4.93 24.27 -9.14
CA TYR A 117 -3.82 23.96 -10.04
C TYR A 117 -4.32 23.61 -11.43
N GLN A 118 -3.56 24.01 -12.45
CA GLN A 118 -3.62 23.39 -13.77
C GLN A 118 -2.54 22.32 -13.81
N VAL A 119 -2.94 21.09 -14.08
CA VAL A 119 -2.09 19.92 -13.92
C VAL A 119 -1.69 19.38 -15.28
N ASN A 120 -0.39 19.17 -15.48
CA ASN A 120 0.12 18.47 -16.64
C ASN A 120 0.43 17.02 -16.27
N TYR A 121 -0.27 16.07 -16.89
CA TYR A 121 -0.03 14.64 -16.73
C TYR A 121 0.87 14.06 -17.83
N GLU A 122 1.26 14.86 -18.81
CA GLU A 122 1.92 14.40 -20.01
C GLU A 122 3.34 13.91 -19.72
N THR A 123 3.75 13.00 -20.60
CA THR A 123 5.11 12.53 -20.69
C THR A 123 5.75 13.26 -21.87
N GLU A 124 6.77 14.06 -21.59
CA GLU A 124 7.53 14.76 -22.61
C GLU A 124 8.73 13.89 -23.01
N GLU A 125 8.94 13.74 -24.31
CA GLU A 125 10.13 13.10 -24.89
C GLU A 125 11.11 14.20 -25.32
N ASP A 126 12.14 14.45 -24.51
CA ASP A 126 13.23 15.37 -24.87
C ASP A 126 14.51 14.56 -25.08
N ASP A 127 15.01 14.56 -26.34
CA ASP A 127 16.25 14.08 -26.99
C ASP A 127 17.01 12.83 -26.45
N CYS A 128 16.92 12.48 -25.16
CA CYS A 128 17.50 11.28 -24.53
C CYS A 128 16.78 10.84 -23.23
N LEU A 129 15.75 11.55 -22.74
CA LEU A 129 15.07 11.26 -21.47
C LEU A 129 13.55 11.35 -21.61
N LEU A 130 12.87 10.28 -21.18
CA LEU A 130 11.43 10.26 -21.01
C LEU A 130 11.10 10.91 -19.65
N HIS A 131 10.59 12.13 -19.64
CA HIS A 131 10.19 12.83 -18.42
C HIS A 131 8.66 12.81 -18.29
N SER A 132 8.15 11.86 -17.51
CA SER A 132 6.75 11.89 -17.09
C SER A 132 6.60 12.87 -15.93
N LYS A 133 5.70 13.86 -16.04
CA LYS A 133 5.38 14.75 -14.92
C LYS A 133 4.58 14.03 -13.82
N ALA A 134 3.86 12.97 -14.21
CA ALA A 134 3.25 12.03 -13.29
C ALA A 134 4.20 10.85 -13.09
N GLU A 135 4.77 10.71 -11.90
CA GLU A 135 5.67 9.60 -11.61
C GLU A 135 4.89 8.29 -11.54
N ASP A 136 5.53 7.20 -11.99
CA ASP A 136 4.89 5.89 -11.94
C ASP A 136 4.96 5.31 -10.53
N MET A 137 3.80 5.07 -9.94
CA MET A 137 3.69 4.39 -8.66
C MET A 137 3.44 2.91 -8.94
N SER A 138 4.40 2.04 -8.65
CA SER A 138 4.24 0.60 -8.87
C SER A 138 3.36 -0.08 -7.82
N TRP A 139 3.36 0.42 -6.58
CA TRP A 139 2.62 -0.18 -5.48
C TRP A 139 1.12 -0.24 -5.77
N GLY A 140 0.53 -1.44 -5.68
CA GLY A 140 -0.91 -1.64 -5.89
C GLY A 140 -1.36 -1.58 -7.35
N LYS A 141 -0.49 -1.19 -8.29
CA LYS A 141 -0.88 -0.98 -9.69
C LYS A 141 -1.37 -2.28 -10.32
N GLY A 142 -2.61 -2.27 -10.82
CA GLY A 142 -3.26 -3.41 -11.46
C GLY A 142 -3.62 -4.58 -10.53
N LEU A 143 -3.46 -4.45 -9.20
CA LEU A 143 -3.67 -5.56 -8.25
C LEU A 143 -5.16 -5.87 -7.98
N GLY A 144 -6.07 -5.06 -8.49
CA GLY A 144 -7.51 -5.31 -8.47
C GLY A 144 -8.21 -4.86 -7.19
N CYS A 145 -9.52 -5.11 -7.15
CA CYS A 145 -10.39 -4.66 -6.06
C CYS A 145 -10.09 -5.34 -4.72
N ASP A 146 -9.60 -6.58 -4.72
CA ASP A 146 -9.29 -7.28 -3.47
C ASP A 146 -8.14 -6.58 -2.72
N PHE A 147 -7.11 -6.12 -3.45
CA PHE A 147 -6.03 -5.33 -2.86
C PHE A 147 -6.52 -3.99 -2.30
N ALA A 148 -7.31 -3.27 -3.11
CA ALA A 148 -7.74 -1.91 -2.76
C ALA A 148 -8.81 -1.88 -1.66
N LYS A 149 -9.68 -2.90 -1.55
CA LYS A 149 -10.89 -2.84 -0.71
C LYS A 149 -10.88 -3.76 0.51
N LYS A 150 -10.00 -4.77 0.56
CA LYS A 150 -9.96 -5.76 1.65
C LYS A 150 -8.68 -5.64 2.45
N SER A 151 -8.61 -6.35 3.57
CA SER A 151 -7.43 -6.40 4.41
C SER A 151 -6.27 -7.10 3.70
N CYS A 152 -5.04 -6.78 4.11
CA CYS A 152 -3.87 -7.51 3.63
C CYS A 152 -3.88 -8.98 4.03
N LEU A 153 -4.62 -9.38 5.08
CA LEU A 153 -4.83 -10.79 5.38
C LEU A 153 -5.53 -11.51 4.24
N THR A 154 -6.64 -10.98 3.73
CA THR A 154 -7.34 -11.58 2.58
C THR A 154 -6.45 -11.67 1.35
N TRP A 155 -5.61 -10.64 1.12
CA TRP A 155 -4.62 -10.67 0.05
C TRP A 155 -3.59 -11.78 0.24
N MET A 156 -2.93 -11.83 1.40
CA MET A 156 -1.84 -12.77 1.68
C MET A 156 -2.31 -14.22 1.70
N ARG A 157 -3.52 -14.50 2.16
CA ARG A 157 -4.07 -15.88 2.21
C ARG A 157 -4.46 -16.46 0.86
N SER A 158 -4.74 -15.59 -0.12
CA SER A 158 -5.25 -16.02 -1.42
C SER A 158 -4.14 -16.23 -2.46
N ARG A 159 -2.87 -16.03 -2.09
CA ARG A 159 -1.72 -16.01 -2.99
C ARG A 159 -0.53 -16.73 -2.38
N GLN A 160 0.20 -17.48 -3.21
CA GLN A 160 1.45 -18.11 -2.79
C GLN A 160 2.60 -17.10 -2.68
N ASP A 161 2.67 -16.14 -3.62
CA ASP A 161 3.56 -14.98 -3.55
C ASP A 161 2.69 -13.74 -3.34
N PRO A 162 2.57 -13.23 -2.09
CA PRO A 162 1.66 -12.14 -1.77
C PRO A 162 2.28 -10.75 -2.00
N TYR A 163 3.35 -10.64 -2.80
CA TYR A 163 3.95 -9.36 -3.18
C TYR A 163 2.87 -8.33 -3.58
N PRO A 164 2.92 -7.08 -3.09
CA PRO A 164 4.02 -6.46 -2.35
C PRO A 164 4.01 -6.68 -0.82
N PHE A 165 3.01 -7.37 -0.29
CA PHE A 165 3.02 -7.84 1.10
C PHE A 165 3.94 -9.06 1.25
N CYS A 166 4.31 -9.38 2.49
CA CYS A 166 5.25 -10.46 2.78
C CYS A 166 4.87 -11.22 4.06
N THR A 167 5.26 -12.49 4.13
CA THR A 167 4.85 -13.39 5.21
C THR A 167 6.01 -14.07 5.95
N GLN A 168 7.25 -13.80 5.55
CA GLN A 168 8.44 -14.38 6.16
C GLN A 168 9.35 -13.30 6.73
N GLU A 169 9.78 -13.48 7.98
CA GLU A 169 10.68 -12.56 8.68
C GLU A 169 12.04 -12.50 7.97
N PHE A 170 12.55 -11.27 7.79
CA PHE A 170 13.82 -11.00 7.11
C PHE A 170 13.93 -11.55 5.68
N ASP A 171 12.82 -11.88 5.01
CA ASP A 171 12.88 -12.25 3.61
C ASP A 171 13.35 -11.06 2.77
N VAL A 172 14.31 -11.34 1.89
CA VAL A 172 15.03 -10.35 1.09
C VAL A 172 14.96 -10.75 -0.36
N ARG A 173 14.53 -9.81 -1.20
CA ARG A 173 14.41 -10.01 -2.65
C ARG A 173 14.66 -8.70 -3.40
N CYS A 174 14.56 -8.76 -4.72
CA CYS A 174 14.60 -7.56 -5.55
C CYS A 174 13.20 -6.97 -5.74
N SER A 175 13.12 -5.64 -5.82
CA SER A 175 11.91 -4.93 -6.25
C SER A 175 11.48 -5.42 -7.64
N GLU A 176 10.20 -5.20 -7.98
CA GLU A 176 9.65 -5.57 -9.29
C GLU A 176 10.47 -5.03 -10.47
N ASP A 177 10.92 -3.77 -10.36
CA ASP A 177 11.75 -3.10 -11.37
C ASP A 177 13.24 -3.47 -11.30
N ARG A 178 13.62 -4.34 -10.35
CA ARG A 178 15.00 -4.79 -10.07
C ARG A 178 15.99 -3.67 -9.78
N LYS A 179 15.53 -2.48 -9.41
CA LYS A 179 16.42 -1.36 -9.09
C LYS A 179 16.91 -1.39 -7.65
N SER A 180 16.17 -2.04 -6.76
CA SER A 180 16.41 -2.00 -5.33
C SER A 180 16.26 -3.37 -4.68
N LYS A 181 17.10 -3.64 -3.69
CA LYS A 181 16.94 -4.73 -2.73
C LYS A 181 15.91 -4.32 -1.68
N VAL A 182 14.94 -5.18 -1.45
CA VAL A 182 13.85 -4.96 -0.50
C VAL A 182 13.83 -6.05 0.56
N ILE A 183 13.46 -5.67 1.78
CA ILE A 183 13.35 -6.57 2.93
C ILE A 183 11.92 -6.53 3.48
N CYS A 184 11.41 -7.69 3.86
CA CYS A 184 10.14 -7.78 4.56
C CYS A 184 10.24 -7.08 5.92
N ASN A 185 9.35 -6.11 6.18
CA ASN A 185 9.28 -5.41 7.47
C ASN A 185 8.45 -6.16 8.54
N LEU A 186 8.24 -7.47 8.35
CA LEU A 186 7.61 -8.33 9.34
C LEU A 186 8.54 -8.47 10.55
N VAL A 187 7.98 -8.33 11.75
CA VAL A 187 8.67 -8.62 13.01
C VAL A 187 7.85 -9.59 13.85
N SER A 188 8.52 -10.36 14.71
CA SER A 188 7.87 -11.16 15.75
C SER A 188 8.01 -10.53 17.15
N PRO A 189 7.13 -9.58 17.53
CA PRO A 189 7.22 -8.92 18.82
C PRO A 189 6.78 -9.86 19.96
N LYS A 190 7.68 -10.13 20.91
CA LYS A 190 7.41 -11.02 22.06
C LYS A 190 6.28 -10.53 22.98
N PHE A 191 5.99 -9.22 23.00
CA PHE A 191 5.05 -8.59 23.93
C PHE A 191 4.16 -7.51 23.29
N ALA A 192 3.82 -7.62 22.00
CA ALA A 192 2.90 -6.66 21.40
C ALA A 192 1.45 -6.97 21.78
N ARG A 193 0.74 -5.96 22.28
CA ARG A 193 -0.73 -5.96 22.26
C ARG A 193 -1.18 -5.50 20.88
N ILE A 194 -1.55 -6.44 20.03
CA ILE A 194 -2.05 -6.15 18.69
C ILE A 194 -3.54 -5.85 18.81
N ALA A 195 -3.98 -4.69 18.34
CA ALA A 195 -5.40 -4.35 18.28
C ALA A 195 -6.13 -5.35 17.36
N ILE A 196 -7.36 -5.71 17.72
CA ILE A 196 -8.13 -6.77 17.01
C ILE A 196 -8.25 -6.44 15.52
N ASP A 197 -8.46 -5.17 15.19
CA ASP A 197 -8.69 -4.67 13.83
C ASP A 197 -7.47 -4.82 12.90
N TYR A 198 -6.27 -4.97 13.50
CA TYR A 198 -4.98 -5.10 12.81
C TYR A 198 -4.27 -6.43 13.15
N ASN A 199 -4.97 -7.35 13.81
CA ASN A 199 -4.42 -8.65 14.11
C ASN A 199 -4.68 -9.60 12.93
N TYR A 200 -3.66 -9.83 12.10
CA TYR A 200 -3.74 -10.72 10.94
C TYR A 200 -3.18 -12.13 11.20
N ASN A 201 -2.86 -12.48 12.46
CA ASN A 201 -2.23 -13.76 12.79
C ASN A 201 -3.22 -14.93 12.67
N VAL A 202 -3.17 -15.65 11.55
CA VAL A 202 -3.86 -16.94 11.35
C VAL A 202 -2.83 -18.07 11.23
N PRO A 203 -3.24 -19.33 11.49
CA PRO A 203 -2.31 -20.46 11.44
C PRO A 203 -1.52 -20.53 10.14
N SER A 204 -0.21 -20.70 10.27
CA SER A 204 0.75 -20.84 9.17
C SER A 204 0.86 -19.64 8.22
N LEU A 205 0.32 -18.47 8.58
CA LEU A 205 0.49 -17.27 7.76
C LEU A 205 1.91 -16.74 7.82
N TYR A 206 2.43 -16.52 9.04
CA TYR A 206 3.72 -15.89 9.25
C TYR A 206 4.78 -16.90 9.68
N THR A 207 5.98 -16.75 9.12
CA THR A 207 7.12 -17.63 9.42
C THR A 207 8.38 -16.84 9.74
N ASP A 208 9.25 -17.42 10.56
CA ASP A 208 10.63 -16.95 10.73
C ASP A 208 11.51 -17.35 9.53
N MET A 209 12.78 -16.95 9.56
CA MET A 209 13.78 -17.29 8.53
C MET A 209 13.99 -18.79 8.32
N ASN A 210 13.63 -19.63 9.30
CA ASN A 210 13.77 -21.08 9.24
C ASN A 210 12.45 -21.78 8.87
N GLY A 211 11.39 -21.04 8.56
CA GLY A 211 10.06 -21.57 8.26
C GLY A 211 9.25 -21.96 9.50
N GLY A 212 9.70 -21.59 10.71
CA GLY A 212 8.95 -21.78 11.94
C GLY A 212 7.78 -20.80 12.04
N GLU A 213 6.61 -21.26 12.43
CA GLU A 213 5.43 -20.41 12.58
C GLU A 213 5.63 -19.39 13.72
N ILE A 214 5.29 -18.13 13.45
CA ILE A 214 5.44 -17.02 14.40
C ILE A 214 4.16 -16.20 14.54
N VAL A 215 4.07 -15.47 15.65
CA VAL A 215 3.16 -14.32 15.76
C VAL A 215 3.89 -13.12 15.20
N GLY A 216 3.37 -12.57 14.11
CA GLY A 216 3.96 -11.51 13.33
C GLY A 216 3.13 -10.22 13.32
N LEU A 217 3.81 -9.11 13.06
CA LEU A 217 3.22 -7.79 12.86
C LEU A 217 4.07 -7.00 11.87
N GLY A 218 3.46 -6.27 10.93
CA GLY A 218 4.17 -5.27 10.14
C GLY A 218 4.62 -4.10 11.03
N GLN A 219 5.80 -3.54 10.79
CA GLN A 219 6.36 -2.50 11.65
C GLN A 219 5.71 -1.11 11.49
N GLU A 220 4.97 -0.87 10.41
CA GLU A 220 4.43 0.44 10.08
C GLU A 220 2.94 0.52 10.45
N GLU A 221 2.59 1.44 11.34
CA GLU A 221 1.21 1.61 11.77
C GLU A 221 0.35 2.13 10.62
N LEU A 222 0.86 3.06 9.81
CA LEU A 222 0.11 3.70 8.72
C LEU A 222 -0.18 2.73 7.56
N ALA A 223 0.49 1.58 7.52
CA ALA A 223 0.21 0.54 6.54
C ALA A 223 -0.78 -0.50 7.10
N ASP A 224 -1.66 -0.10 8.02
CA ASP A 224 -2.56 -0.98 8.79
C ASP A 224 -1.82 -2.12 9.52
N TYR A 225 -0.54 -1.96 9.86
CA TYR A 225 0.33 -3.04 10.35
C TYR A 225 0.46 -4.25 9.40
N CYS A 226 0.15 -4.08 8.12
CA CYS A 226 0.40 -5.07 7.09
C CYS A 226 1.92 -5.21 6.87
N PRO A 227 2.49 -6.43 6.90
CA PRO A 227 3.88 -6.64 6.54
C PRO A 227 4.10 -6.54 5.03
N TYR A 228 5.08 -5.74 4.62
CA TYR A 228 5.44 -5.50 3.23
C TYR A 228 6.94 -5.41 2.99
N TYR A 229 7.32 -5.56 1.74
CA TYR A 229 8.69 -5.33 1.30
C TYR A 229 8.98 -3.84 1.18
N ARG A 230 9.95 -3.35 1.96
CA ARG A 230 10.47 -1.98 1.89
C ARG A 230 11.92 -1.97 1.43
N VAL A 231 12.37 -0.85 0.87
CA VAL A 231 13.77 -0.69 0.46
C VAL A 231 14.68 -0.84 1.67
N PHE A 232 15.75 -1.62 1.51
CA PHE A 232 16.77 -1.81 2.53
C PHE A 232 17.68 -0.56 2.57
N ASP A 233 17.77 0.11 3.72
CA ASP A 233 18.61 1.29 3.89
C ASP A 233 20.11 0.97 3.70
N GLU A 234 20.82 1.97 3.16
CA GLU A 234 22.23 2.04 2.78
C GLU A 234 23.19 1.05 3.48
N VAL A 235 23.87 0.22 2.68
CA VAL A 235 25.12 -0.42 3.11
C VAL A 235 26.23 0.66 3.06
N PRO A 236 27.10 0.79 4.08
CA PRO A 236 28.23 1.70 4.03
C PRO A 236 29.05 1.47 2.76
N LYS A 237 29.50 2.55 2.12
CA LYS A 237 30.30 2.63 0.86
C LYS A 237 31.58 1.77 0.80
N GLU A 238 31.84 0.92 1.78
CA GLU A 238 33.00 0.04 1.87
C GLU A 238 32.66 -1.46 1.69
N ALA A 239 31.38 -1.83 1.59
CA ALA A 239 30.99 -3.20 1.26
C ALA A 239 30.82 -3.37 -0.25
N THR A 240 31.30 -4.48 -0.78
CA THR A 240 31.12 -4.93 -2.17
C THR A 240 29.66 -5.26 -2.55
N ASP A 241 28.71 -5.07 -1.62
CA ASP A 241 27.28 -5.33 -1.75
C ASP A 241 26.52 -4.01 -1.59
N ASP A 242 26.03 -3.45 -2.70
CA ASP A 242 25.12 -2.30 -2.67
C ASP A 242 23.63 -2.74 -2.72
N SER A 243 22.71 -1.79 -2.63
CA SER A 243 21.26 -2.09 -2.69
C SER A 243 20.73 -2.24 -4.12
N HIS A 244 21.57 -2.15 -5.16
CA HIS A 244 21.14 -2.21 -6.54
C HIS A 244 21.05 -3.66 -7.04
N CYS A 245 19.83 -4.10 -7.31
CA CYS A 245 19.55 -5.42 -7.86
C CYS A 245 19.97 -5.59 -9.33
N THR A 246 20.60 -4.60 -9.95
CA THR A 246 21.15 -4.70 -11.31
C THR A 246 22.56 -5.32 -11.34
N TYR A 247 23.27 -5.37 -10.20
CA TYR A 247 24.60 -5.97 -10.14
C TYR A 247 24.55 -7.47 -9.88
N ALA A 248 25.37 -8.23 -10.61
CA ALA A 248 25.42 -9.70 -10.50
C ALA A 248 25.73 -10.21 -9.08
N GLY A 249 26.49 -9.43 -8.29
CA GLY A 249 26.77 -9.74 -6.88
C GLY A 249 25.57 -9.64 -5.95
N ASN A 250 24.52 -8.91 -6.33
CA ASN A 250 23.28 -8.74 -5.56
C ASN A 250 22.15 -9.65 -6.06
N MET A 251 22.41 -10.48 -7.07
CA MET A 251 21.43 -11.32 -7.76
C MET A 251 21.38 -12.77 -7.24
N TYR A 252 22.06 -13.10 -6.14
CA TYR A 252 22.10 -14.45 -5.54
C TYR A 252 20.75 -14.95 -4.97
N TYR A 253 19.66 -14.21 -5.17
CA TYR A 253 18.33 -14.56 -4.70
C TYR A 253 17.55 -15.26 -5.81
N ASN A 254 17.11 -16.51 -5.59
CA ASN A 254 16.28 -17.28 -6.54
C ASN A 254 14.81 -16.79 -6.61
N ASN A 255 14.46 -15.68 -5.95
CA ASN A 255 13.08 -15.19 -5.79
C ASN A 255 12.91 -13.85 -6.53
N TYR A 256 12.90 -13.88 -7.86
CA TYR A 256 12.57 -12.69 -8.64
C TYR A 256 11.06 -12.42 -8.58
N SER A 257 10.67 -11.18 -8.27
CA SER A 257 9.26 -10.75 -8.09
C SER A 257 8.33 -10.91 -9.30
N LEU A 258 8.88 -11.30 -10.44
CA LEU A 258 8.12 -11.58 -11.66
C LEU A 258 8.08 -13.05 -12.05
N GLU A 259 8.82 -13.95 -11.38
CA GLU A 259 8.95 -15.35 -11.82
C GLU A 259 7.79 -16.27 -11.41
N VAL A 260 6.80 -15.78 -10.65
CA VAL A 260 5.64 -16.59 -10.24
C VAL A 260 4.32 -16.18 -10.93
N SER A 261 4.29 -15.07 -11.69
CA SER A 261 3.04 -14.49 -12.22
C SER A 261 2.86 -14.57 -13.74
N PHE A 262 3.78 -15.19 -14.48
CA PHE A 262 3.61 -15.47 -15.91
C PHE A 262 4.01 -16.91 -16.25
N THR A 263 3.13 -17.87 -15.94
CA THR A 263 2.96 -19.01 -16.84
C THR A 263 2.00 -18.59 -17.95
N PRO A 264 2.48 -18.20 -19.15
CA PRO A 264 1.60 -18.20 -20.30
C PRO A 264 1.19 -19.64 -20.58
N LEU A 265 -0.11 -19.90 -20.50
CA LEU A 265 -0.76 -21.07 -21.10
C LEU A 265 -0.66 -21.00 -22.64
N ILE A 266 0.54 -20.93 -23.21
CA ILE A 266 0.77 -20.99 -24.65
C ILE A 266 2.09 -21.73 -24.87
N PHE A 267 2.04 -22.80 -25.67
CA PHE A 267 3.07 -23.81 -25.97
C PHE A 267 3.08 -25.08 -25.10
N GLN A 268 1.97 -25.82 -25.17
CA GLN A 268 2.06 -27.28 -25.38
C GLN A 268 1.51 -27.60 -26.79
N ARG A 269 2.43 -27.86 -27.72
CA ARG A 269 2.24 -28.76 -28.86
C ARG A 269 3.46 -29.65 -28.92
#